data_AF-A0A1R3W324-F1
#
_entry.id   AF-A0A1R3W324-F1
#
_cell.length_a   1.000
_cell.length_b   1.000
_cell.length_c   1.000
_cell.angle_alpha   90.00
_cell.angle_beta   90.00
_cell.angle_gamma   90.00
#
_symmetry.space_group_name_H-M   'P 1'
#
loop_
_entity.id
_entity.type
_entity.pdbx_description
1 polymer ?
#
loop_
_entity_poly.entity_id
_entity_poly.type
_entity_poly.pdbx_seq_one_letter_code
_entity_poly.pdbx_strand_id
1 'polypeptide(L)'
;MDELASWTRTTSTFDGETREVYRKGSGTGVIVLHEMPGLSADVVAFAEQIVARGHTVLLPRLFGQLDGFPLATAGEDLRRFCIRREFAVFARGRTSPIVVWLRALARALHDEQPRSPGVGVVGMCFTGGFALAMLADHTVIAPVLAEPSLPFPVGVLPGRAAARGADLGLSPDDLAAARDSSCEVLGLRFRKDWMSGTRFAALERELGDRFVGVEFEGPGHSVLTRDRRGSGVRDVLDFLDAKLDGRDPAPIERDAAREAAAVAELSAFPVVEAVVTRQGDELEVIVDRPLTDDEFTRLGIVAHDRLGVRPDVRLRR
;
A
#
# COMPACT_ATOMS: atom_id res chain seq x y z
N MET A 1 10.97 19.11 -4.54
CA MET A 1 9.60 18.72 -4.17
C MET A 1 8.88 19.81 -3.37
N ASP A 2 7.93 20.49 -3.99
CA ASP A 2 7.08 21.52 -3.34
C ASP A 2 5.99 20.88 -2.46
N GLU A 3 5.62 19.62 -2.74
CA GLU A 3 4.61 18.83 -2.04
C GLU A 3 4.95 18.63 -0.57
N LEU A 4 6.25 18.61 -0.22
CA LEU A 4 6.74 18.50 1.16
C LEU A 4 6.89 19.85 1.86
N ALA A 5 6.59 20.99 1.22
CA ALA A 5 6.78 22.31 1.81
C ALA A 5 5.95 22.52 3.10
N SER A 6 4.80 21.84 3.20
CA SER A 6 3.93 21.86 4.38
C SER A 6 4.29 20.80 5.45
N TRP A 7 5.29 19.96 5.19
CA TRP A 7 5.72 18.90 6.10
C TRP A 7 6.87 19.37 6.99
N THR A 8 6.84 18.97 8.26
CA THR A 8 7.95 19.24 9.17
C THR A 8 9.06 18.24 8.90
N ARG A 9 10.21 18.73 8.44
CA ARG A 9 11.42 17.91 8.24
C ARG A 9 12.19 17.80 9.55
N THR A 10 12.40 16.58 10.01
CA THR A 10 13.23 16.26 11.17
C THR A 10 14.27 15.19 10.81
N THR A 11 15.12 14.87 11.78
CA THR A 11 16.03 13.72 11.71
C THR A 11 15.82 12.84 12.93
N SER A 12 15.88 11.52 12.73
CA SER A 12 15.80 10.54 13.81
C SER A 12 17.03 9.63 13.79
N THR A 13 17.62 9.40 14.96
CA THR A 13 18.82 8.60 15.13
C THR A 13 18.54 7.44 16.06
N PHE A 14 18.75 6.21 15.57
CA PHE A 14 18.61 4.99 16.35
C PHE A 14 19.78 4.06 16.00
N ASP A 15 20.37 3.42 17.00
CA ASP A 15 21.51 2.49 16.86
C ASP A 15 22.65 3.03 15.97
N GLY A 16 22.93 4.33 16.07
CA GLY A 16 24.00 5.02 15.32
C GLY A 16 23.65 5.36 13.86
N GLU A 17 22.46 4.98 13.38
CA GLU A 17 21.98 5.30 12.04
C GLU A 17 21.01 6.49 12.10
N THR A 18 21.30 7.55 11.33
CA THR A 18 20.48 8.77 11.27
C THR A 18 19.75 8.85 9.94
N ARG A 19 18.45 9.11 9.96
CA ARG A 19 17.65 9.33 8.76
C ARG A 19 16.79 10.57 8.89
N GLU A 20 16.51 11.15 7.73
CA GLU A 20 15.54 12.21 7.58
C GLU A 20 14.12 11.64 7.62
N VAL A 21 13.24 12.34 8.33
CA VAL A 21 11.84 11.98 8.48
C VAL A 21 11.00 13.22 8.24
N TYR A 22 10.03 13.12 7.34
CA TYR A 22 9.01 14.15 7.16
C TYR A 22 7.79 13.79 7.99
N ARG A 23 7.25 14.77 8.71
CA ARG A 23 6.11 14.58 9.62
C ARG A 23 5.00 15.56 9.33
N LYS A 24 3.75 15.09 9.40
CA LYS A 24 2.55 15.93 9.33
C LYS A 24 1.37 15.25 10.02
N GLY A 25 0.38 16.05 10.39
CA GLY A 25 -0.86 15.57 10.99
C GLY A 25 -0.83 15.46 12.51
N SER A 26 -1.89 14.88 13.04
CA SER A 26 -2.18 14.72 14.47
C SER A 26 -3.06 13.51 14.65
N GLY A 27 -3.09 12.89 15.83
CA GLY A 27 -3.85 11.65 16.07
C GLY A 27 -2.95 10.42 16.05
N THR A 28 -3.51 9.24 15.81
CA THR A 28 -2.78 7.96 15.83
C THR A 28 -1.70 7.89 14.74
N GLY A 29 -0.64 7.15 15.02
CA GLY A 29 0.61 7.18 14.24
C GLY A 29 0.61 6.20 13.08
N VAL A 30 1.03 6.68 11.89
CA VAL A 30 1.25 5.86 10.71
C VAL A 30 2.62 6.16 10.11
N ILE A 31 3.40 5.11 9.82
CA ILE A 31 4.67 5.22 9.09
C ILE A 31 4.45 4.74 7.66
N VAL A 32 4.77 5.59 6.68
CA VAL A 32 4.62 5.27 5.25
C VAL A 32 6.02 5.08 4.64
N LEU A 33 6.33 3.85 4.23
CA LEU A 33 7.60 3.45 3.65
C LEU A 33 7.49 3.49 2.13
N HIS A 34 8.10 4.50 1.52
CA HIS A 34 8.03 4.73 0.07
C HIS A 34 8.60 3.55 -0.76
N GLU A 35 8.16 3.46 -2.01
CA GLU A 35 8.74 2.57 -3.01
C GLU A 35 9.98 3.17 -3.69
N MET A 36 10.53 2.45 -4.67
CA MET A 36 11.56 2.99 -5.56
C MET A 36 10.92 3.85 -6.64
N PRO A 37 11.55 4.98 -7.04
CA PRO A 37 12.93 5.38 -6.74
C PRO A 37 13.14 6.18 -5.44
N GLY A 38 12.09 6.50 -4.69
CA GLY A 38 12.22 7.35 -3.50
C GLY A 38 10.88 7.93 -3.07
N LEU A 39 10.95 8.97 -2.25
CA LEU A 39 9.79 9.77 -1.88
C LEU A 39 9.38 10.63 -3.09
N SER A 40 8.34 10.20 -3.81
CA SER A 40 7.75 10.86 -4.98
C SER A 40 6.51 11.70 -4.60
N ALA A 41 6.06 12.57 -5.51
CA ALA A 41 4.84 13.34 -5.33
C ALA A 41 3.60 12.43 -5.09
N ASP A 42 3.52 11.28 -5.77
CA ASP A 42 2.41 10.33 -5.58
C ASP A 42 2.42 9.71 -4.17
N VAL A 43 3.59 9.40 -3.62
CA VAL A 43 3.71 8.91 -2.23
C VAL A 43 3.26 9.98 -1.25
N VAL A 44 3.66 11.24 -1.47
CA VAL A 44 3.24 12.35 -0.62
C VAL A 44 1.73 12.57 -0.74
N ALA A 45 1.16 12.51 -1.94
CA ALA A 45 -0.29 12.64 -2.15
C ALA A 45 -1.10 11.52 -1.48
N PHE A 46 -0.57 10.30 -1.43
CA PHE A 46 -1.16 9.22 -0.65
C PHE A 46 -1.04 9.47 0.86
N ALA A 47 0.13 9.91 1.33
CA ALA A 47 0.35 10.23 2.74
C ALA A 47 -0.54 11.39 3.24
N GLU A 48 -0.80 12.40 2.40
CA GLU A 48 -1.75 13.48 2.69
C GLU A 48 -3.18 12.98 2.92
N GLN A 49 -3.58 11.89 2.25
CA GLN A 49 -4.90 11.28 2.50
C GLN A 49 -4.96 10.62 3.88
N ILE A 50 -3.88 9.98 4.33
CA ILE A 50 -3.78 9.44 5.69
C ILE A 50 -3.83 10.59 6.72
N VAL A 51 -3.12 11.69 6.47
CA VAL A 51 -3.20 12.91 7.30
C VAL A 51 -4.63 13.44 7.35
N ALA A 52 -5.33 13.49 6.22
CA ALA A 52 -6.72 13.94 6.14
C ALA A 52 -7.70 13.05 6.90
N ARG A 53 -7.39 11.77 7.14
CA ARG A 53 -8.18 10.88 8.02
C ARG A 53 -7.96 11.13 9.52
N GLY A 54 -7.07 12.06 9.87
CA GLY A 54 -6.79 12.44 11.25
C GLY A 54 -5.69 11.61 11.91
N HIS A 55 -4.71 11.17 11.14
CA HIS A 55 -3.51 10.48 11.64
C HIS A 55 -2.27 11.39 11.63
N THR A 56 -1.31 11.07 12.50
CA THR A 56 0.06 11.57 12.40
C THR A 56 0.85 10.67 11.45
N VAL A 57 1.38 11.23 10.37
CA VAL A 57 2.15 10.47 9.37
C VAL A 57 3.64 10.78 9.46
N LEU A 58 4.47 9.73 9.48
CA LEU A 58 5.91 9.80 9.29
C LEU A 58 6.30 9.21 7.92
N LEU A 59 7.05 9.99 7.15
CA LEU A 59 7.65 9.62 5.86
C LEU A 59 9.18 9.61 6.01
N PRO A 60 9.78 8.49 6.47
CA PRO A 60 11.23 8.36 6.51
C PRO A 60 11.79 8.27 5.09
N ARG A 61 12.83 9.05 4.78
CA ARG A 61 13.57 8.91 3.53
C ARG A 61 14.54 7.74 3.64
N LEU A 62 14.18 6.60 3.08
CA LEU A 62 14.95 5.36 3.19
C LEU A 62 16.08 5.28 2.16
N PHE A 63 15.79 5.73 0.94
CA PHE A 63 16.71 5.77 -0.20
C PHE A 63 16.19 6.75 -1.26
N GLY A 64 17.00 6.99 -2.28
CA GLY A 64 16.70 7.95 -3.35
C GLY A 64 16.86 9.41 -2.95
N GLN A 65 16.76 10.29 -3.95
CA GLN A 65 16.57 11.72 -3.75
C GLN A 65 15.08 12.04 -3.61
N LEU A 66 14.77 13.24 -3.11
CA LEU A 66 13.42 13.80 -3.27
C LEU A 66 13.13 13.89 -4.78
N ASP A 67 11.90 13.60 -5.19
CA ASP A 67 11.46 13.50 -6.59
C ASP A 67 11.95 12.22 -7.32
N GLY A 68 12.69 11.35 -6.61
CA GLY A 68 13.15 10.07 -7.16
C GLY A 68 14.35 10.19 -8.10
N PHE A 69 14.56 9.16 -8.92
CA PHE A 69 15.54 9.13 -10.01
C PHE A 69 14.96 8.33 -11.20
N PRO A 70 15.37 8.62 -12.45
CA PRO A 70 14.87 7.89 -13.60
C PRO A 70 15.21 6.40 -13.51
N LEU A 71 14.18 5.53 -13.58
CA LEU A 71 14.35 4.07 -13.55
C LEU A 71 15.22 3.55 -14.72
N ALA A 72 15.26 4.27 -15.84
CA ALA A 72 16.10 3.92 -17.00
C ALA A 72 17.61 4.09 -16.74
N THR A 73 18.00 5.01 -15.86
CA THR A 73 19.42 5.23 -15.47
C THR A 73 19.74 4.66 -14.09
N ALA A 74 18.73 4.07 -13.43
CA ALA A 74 18.79 3.49 -12.11
C ALA A 74 19.78 2.34 -11.95
N GLY A 75 20.23 1.67 -13.00
CA GLY A 75 20.98 0.41 -12.88
C GLY A 75 22.21 0.52 -11.96
N GLU A 76 22.95 1.62 -12.03
CA GLU A 76 24.10 1.87 -11.16
C GLU A 76 23.69 2.47 -9.82
N ASP A 77 22.74 3.42 -9.80
CA ASP A 77 22.27 4.08 -8.57
C ASP A 77 21.53 3.12 -7.65
N LEU A 78 20.65 2.26 -8.18
CA LEU A 78 19.99 1.15 -7.49
C LEU A 78 21.00 0.17 -6.87
N ARG A 79 22.11 -0.10 -7.58
CA ARG A 79 23.22 -0.92 -7.06
C ARG A 79 24.08 -0.20 -6.01
N ARG A 80 24.04 1.14 -5.97
CA ARG A 80 24.88 2.02 -5.13
C ARG A 80 24.13 2.51 -3.88
N PHE A 81 22.82 2.69 -3.93
CA PHE A 81 21.95 3.27 -2.89
C PHE A 81 21.61 2.31 -1.72
N CYS A 82 22.57 1.52 -1.23
CA CYS A 82 22.41 0.66 -0.03
C CYS A 82 21.52 -0.58 -0.18
N ILE A 83 21.15 -0.98 -1.39
CA ILE A 83 20.46 -2.26 -1.61
C ILE A 83 21.37 -3.47 -1.37
N ARG A 84 22.69 -3.36 -1.58
CA ARG A 84 23.61 -4.50 -1.40
C ARG A 84 23.67 -5.02 0.03
N ARG A 85 23.65 -4.14 1.04
CA ARG A 85 23.71 -4.54 2.45
C ARG A 85 22.43 -5.25 2.84
N GLU A 86 21.29 -4.71 2.42
CA GLU A 86 19.98 -5.30 2.71
C GLU A 86 19.75 -6.60 1.94
N PHE A 87 20.08 -6.66 0.65
CA PHE A 87 20.02 -7.91 -0.11
C PHE A 87 21.02 -8.96 0.39
N ALA A 88 22.21 -8.55 0.84
CA ALA A 88 23.16 -9.48 1.46
C ALA A 88 22.65 -9.99 2.82
N VAL A 89 21.91 -9.17 3.56
CA VAL A 89 21.27 -9.52 4.84
C VAL A 89 20.08 -10.45 4.61
N PHE A 90 19.20 -10.15 3.64
CA PHE A 90 18.13 -11.04 3.19
C PHE A 90 18.67 -12.37 2.68
N ALA A 91 19.72 -12.36 1.84
CA ALA A 91 20.35 -13.57 1.34
C ALA A 91 21.00 -14.42 2.45
N ARG A 92 21.22 -13.85 3.64
CA ARG A 92 21.74 -14.53 4.84
C ARG A 92 20.64 -14.84 5.86
N GLY A 93 19.37 -14.59 5.54
CA GLY A 93 18.24 -14.83 6.44
C GLY A 93 18.31 -14.04 7.73
N ARG A 94 18.87 -12.81 7.70
CA ARG A 94 19.00 -11.95 8.88
C ARG A 94 18.04 -10.76 8.78
N THR A 95 17.65 -10.22 9.93
CA THR A 95 16.83 -8.99 9.97
C THR A 95 17.64 -7.80 9.45
N SER A 96 17.01 -7.03 8.56
CA SER A 96 17.55 -5.80 8.00
C SER A 96 17.83 -4.75 9.09
N PRO A 97 19.01 -4.09 9.10
CA PRO A 97 19.26 -2.93 9.95
C PRO A 97 18.23 -1.80 9.75
N ILE A 98 17.69 -1.65 8.53
CA ILE A 98 16.62 -0.70 8.25
C ILE A 98 15.35 -1.08 9.03
N VAL A 99 15.00 -2.37 9.07
CA VAL A 99 13.85 -2.84 9.86
C VAL A 99 14.05 -2.59 11.35
N VAL A 100 15.26 -2.82 11.89
CA VAL A 100 15.57 -2.51 13.30
C VAL A 100 15.37 -1.01 13.59
N TRP A 101 15.90 -0.14 12.72
CA TRP A 101 15.72 1.31 12.83
C TRP A 101 14.24 1.72 12.71
N LEU A 102 13.48 1.10 11.81
CA LEU A 102 12.05 1.36 11.64
C LEU A 102 11.22 0.94 12.85
N ARG A 103 11.54 -0.19 13.48
CA ARG A 103 10.91 -0.59 14.76
C ARG A 103 11.19 0.44 15.85
N ALA A 104 12.42 0.97 15.92
CA ALA A 104 12.74 2.04 16.86
C ALA A 104 11.95 3.34 16.57
N LEU A 105 11.78 3.68 15.30
CA LEU A 105 10.93 4.80 14.89
C LEU A 105 9.45 4.58 15.30
N ALA A 106 8.92 3.37 15.14
CA ALA A 106 7.55 3.04 15.55
C ALA A 106 7.37 3.16 17.07
N ARG A 107 8.31 2.64 17.87
CA ARG A 107 8.29 2.83 19.33
C ARG A 107 8.30 4.30 19.72
N ALA A 108 9.21 5.09 19.14
CA ALA A 108 9.29 6.52 19.41
C ALA A 108 7.98 7.26 19.05
N LEU A 109 7.36 6.91 17.92
CA LEU A 109 6.06 7.49 17.53
C LEU A 109 4.94 7.09 18.49
N HIS A 110 4.91 5.83 18.94
CA HIS A 110 3.93 5.33 19.89
C HIS A 110 4.07 5.99 21.27
N ASP A 111 5.29 6.15 21.76
CA ASP A 111 5.59 6.79 23.06
C ASP A 111 5.11 8.24 23.13
N GLU A 112 5.10 8.94 21.99
CA GLU A 112 4.55 10.30 21.86
C GLU A 112 3.01 10.32 21.87
N GLN A 113 2.34 9.17 21.75
CA GLN A 113 0.90 9.04 21.58
C GLN A 113 0.28 8.09 22.61
N PRO A 114 0.17 8.50 23.90
CA PRO A 114 -0.21 7.61 25.00
C PRO A 114 -1.60 6.97 24.91
N ARG A 115 -2.46 7.47 24.00
CA ARG A 115 -3.81 6.94 23.75
C ARG A 115 -3.89 6.05 22.51
N SER A 116 -2.83 6.00 21.71
CA SER A 116 -2.82 5.16 20.52
C SER A 116 -2.73 3.69 20.94
N PRO A 117 -3.52 2.78 20.36
CA PRO A 117 -3.36 1.35 20.62
C PRO A 117 -2.09 0.77 19.98
N GLY A 118 -1.46 1.50 19.05
CA GLY A 118 -0.24 1.10 18.36
C GLY A 118 0.10 2.06 17.22
N VAL A 119 0.82 1.55 16.21
CA VAL A 119 1.27 2.28 15.02
C VAL A 119 0.89 1.48 13.77
N GLY A 120 0.37 2.18 12.77
CA GLY A 120 0.16 1.63 11.43
C GLY A 120 1.42 1.76 10.58
N VAL A 121 1.62 0.81 9.66
CA VAL A 121 2.77 0.84 8.76
C VAL A 121 2.31 0.48 7.36
N VAL A 122 2.62 1.33 6.37
CA VAL A 122 2.36 1.05 4.95
C VAL A 122 3.69 0.87 4.23
N GLY A 123 3.97 -0.34 3.75
CA GLY A 123 5.13 -0.63 2.91
C GLY A 123 4.73 -0.85 1.45
N MET A 124 5.46 -0.25 0.52
CA MET A 124 5.20 -0.30 -0.93
C MET A 124 6.36 -0.94 -1.69
N CYS A 125 6.07 -1.88 -2.59
CA CYS A 125 7.04 -2.52 -3.46
C CYS A 125 8.25 -3.09 -2.67
N PHE A 126 9.37 -2.38 -2.73
CA PHE A 126 10.64 -2.72 -2.08
C PHE A 126 10.49 -2.85 -0.56
N THR A 127 9.65 -2.01 0.03
CA THR A 127 9.50 -1.89 1.48
C THR A 127 8.32 -2.70 2.02
N GLY A 128 7.55 -3.39 1.16
CA GLY A 128 6.46 -4.25 1.59
C GLY A 128 6.91 -5.31 2.60
N GLY A 129 8.01 -6.03 2.30
CA GLY A 129 8.58 -7.00 3.24
C GLY A 129 9.08 -6.38 4.56
N PHE A 130 9.51 -5.11 4.55
CA PHE A 130 9.90 -4.40 5.76
C PHE A 130 8.71 -4.12 6.67
N ALA A 131 7.58 -3.69 6.11
CA ALA A 131 6.36 -3.46 6.87
C ALA A 131 5.88 -4.75 7.57
N LEU A 132 5.97 -5.91 6.90
CA LEU A 132 5.68 -7.19 7.52
C LEU A 132 6.69 -7.52 8.62
N ALA A 133 7.99 -7.35 8.35
CA ALA A 133 9.03 -7.62 9.34
C ALA A 133 8.88 -6.73 10.59
N MET A 134 8.32 -5.52 10.47
CA MET A 134 8.08 -4.66 11.62
C MET A 134 7.10 -5.24 12.65
N LEU A 135 6.26 -6.23 12.30
CA LEU A 135 5.37 -6.94 13.25
C LEU A 135 6.10 -7.62 14.42
N ALA A 136 7.41 -7.84 14.33
CA ALA A 136 8.16 -8.34 15.48
C ALA A 136 8.26 -7.33 16.63
N ASP A 137 7.86 -6.08 16.41
CA ASP A 137 7.62 -5.12 17.47
C ASP A 137 6.11 -4.98 17.75
N HIS A 138 5.71 -5.24 18.99
CA HIS A 138 4.32 -5.15 19.46
C HIS A 138 3.64 -3.79 19.27
N THR A 139 4.41 -2.70 19.09
CA THR A 139 3.84 -1.38 18.80
C THR A 139 3.21 -1.31 17.42
N VAL A 140 3.58 -2.20 16.49
CA VAL A 140 3.02 -2.22 15.13
C VAL A 140 1.81 -3.13 15.08
N ILE A 141 0.64 -2.55 14.81
CA ILE A 141 -0.65 -3.27 14.89
C ILE A 141 -1.46 -3.25 13.59
N ALA A 142 -1.07 -2.41 12.62
CA ALA A 142 -1.78 -2.26 11.36
C ALA A 142 -0.80 -2.25 10.16
N PRO A 143 -0.15 -3.38 9.84
CA PRO A 143 0.73 -3.48 8.69
C PRO A 143 -0.05 -3.61 7.37
N VAL A 144 0.37 -2.84 6.37
CA VAL A 144 -0.15 -2.85 5.00
C VAL A 144 1.00 -3.14 4.04
N LEU A 145 0.83 -4.15 3.19
CA LEU A 145 1.80 -4.63 2.21
C LEU A 145 1.27 -4.33 0.80
N ALA A 146 1.63 -3.19 0.25
CA ALA A 146 1.33 -2.82 -1.13
C ALA A 146 2.41 -3.42 -2.05
N GLU A 147 2.01 -4.36 -2.90
CA GLU A 147 2.80 -5.02 -3.96
C GLU A 147 4.21 -5.47 -3.54
N PRO A 148 4.37 -6.22 -2.42
CA PRO A 148 5.68 -6.59 -1.89
C PRO A 148 6.53 -7.31 -2.94
N SER A 149 7.72 -6.79 -3.27
CA SER A 149 8.48 -7.23 -4.45
C SER A 149 9.81 -7.93 -4.15
N LEU A 150 10.27 -7.92 -2.90
CA LEU A 150 11.58 -8.43 -2.52
C LEU A 150 11.59 -9.77 -1.79
N PRO A 151 12.61 -10.62 -2.04
CA PRO A 151 13.62 -10.50 -3.10
C PRO A 151 13.03 -10.66 -4.51
N PHE A 152 13.48 -9.85 -5.48
CA PHE A 152 12.91 -9.88 -6.84
C PHE A 152 12.82 -11.31 -7.43
N PRO A 153 11.68 -11.69 -8.04
CA PRO A 153 11.43 -13.04 -8.57
C PRO A 153 12.17 -13.29 -9.90
N VAL A 154 13.44 -12.91 -9.97
CA VAL A 154 14.31 -13.07 -11.13
C VAL A 154 15.43 -14.07 -10.81
N GLY A 155 15.84 -14.85 -11.80
CA GLY A 155 16.96 -15.77 -11.67
C GLY A 155 17.15 -16.65 -12.91
N VAL A 156 18.40 -16.95 -13.24
CA VAL A 156 18.77 -17.80 -14.39
C VAL A 156 18.41 -19.28 -14.20
N LEU A 157 18.16 -19.72 -12.96
CA LEU A 157 17.72 -21.07 -12.66
C LEU A 157 16.23 -21.05 -12.28
N PRO A 158 15.36 -21.84 -12.94
CA PRO A 158 13.91 -21.81 -12.72
C PRO A 158 13.50 -21.96 -11.25
N GLY A 159 14.14 -22.90 -10.53
CA GLY A 159 13.86 -23.12 -9.10
C GLY A 159 14.23 -21.94 -8.19
N ARG A 160 15.22 -21.12 -8.57
CA ARG A 160 15.60 -19.93 -7.79
C ARG A 160 14.63 -18.77 -7.99
N ALA A 161 14.12 -18.57 -9.20
CA ALA A 161 13.12 -17.54 -9.47
C ALA A 161 11.82 -17.86 -8.74
N ALA A 162 11.36 -19.12 -8.79
CA ALA A 162 10.18 -19.57 -8.06
C ALA A 162 10.33 -19.43 -6.54
N ALA A 163 11.48 -19.85 -5.97
CA ALA A 163 11.75 -19.69 -4.54
C ALA A 163 11.73 -18.21 -4.11
N ARG A 164 12.34 -17.32 -4.89
CA ARG A 164 12.29 -15.87 -4.64
C ARG A 164 10.89 -15.30 -4.77
N GLY A 165 10.08 -15.81 -5.69
CA GLY A 165 8.70 -15.40 -5.86
C GLY A 165 7.79 -15.71 -4.66
N ALA A 166 8.15 -16.69 -3.82
CA ALA A 166 7.43 -17.02 -2.60
C ALA A 166 8.08 -16.45 -1.32
N ASP A 167 9.28 -15.91 -1.43
CA ASP A 167 10.06 -15.39 -0.32
C ASP A 167 9.51 -14.01 0.11
N LEU A 168 9.11 -13.92 1.38
CA LEU A 168 8.56 -12.70 1.96
C LEU A 168 9.65 -11.66 2.32
N GLY A 169 10.92 -12.03 2.19
CA GLY A 169 12.06 -11.18 2.53
C GLY A 169 12.22 -11.00 4.04
N LEU A 170 11.92 -12.02 4.83
CA LEU A 170 12.02 -11.97 6.30
C LEU A 170 13.13 -12.88 6.81
N SER A 171 13.72 -12.52 7.95
CA SER A 171 14.52 -13.48 8.72
C SER A 171 13.61 -14.56 9.32
N PRO A 172 14.15 -15.74 9.72
CA PRO A 172 13.37 -16.75 10.43
C PRO A 172 12.68 -16.21 11.69
N ASP A 173 13.36 -15.33 12.44
CA ASP A 173 12.83 -14.73 13.67
C ASP A 173 11.70 -13.73 13.36
N ASP A 174 11.87 -12.91 12.32
CA ASP A 174 10.83 -11.97 11.90
C ASP A 174 9.59 -12.70 11.38
N LEU A 175 9.78 -13.81 10.65
CA LEU A 175 8.68 -14.64 10.17
C LEU A 175 7.96 -15.34 11.32
N ALA A 176 8.70 -15.86 12.31
CA ALA A 176 8.11 -16.44 13.51
C ALA A 176 7.26 -15.39 14.25
N ALA A 177 7.78 -14.18 14.45
CA ALA A 177 7.03 -13.11 15.09
C ALA A 177 5.78 -12.70 14.31
N ALA A 178 5.84 -12.66 12.97
CA ALA A 178 4.67 -12.38 12.13
C ALA A 178 3.60 -13.49 12.22
N ARG A 179 4.01 -14.76 12.38
CA ARG A 179 3.11 -15.90 12.60
C ARG A 179 2.45 -15.85 13.98
N ASP A 180 3.20 -15.47 15.01
CA ASP A 180 2.74 -15.42 16.40
C ASP A 180 1.91 -14.15 16.72
N SER A 181 2.04 -13.10 15.91
CA SER A 181 1.23 -11.89 16.03
C SER A 181 -0.26 -12.19 15.80
N SER A 182 -1.12 -11.56 16.61
CA SER A 182 -2.58 -11.57 16.41
C SER A 182 -3.05 -10.51 15.40
N CYS A 183 -2.14 -9.68 14.88
CA CYS A 183 -2.50 -8.59 13.98
C CYS A 183 -2.96 -9.13 12.63
N GLU A 184 -3.99 -8.48 12.10
CA GLU A 184 -4.39 -8.62 10.71
C GLU A 184 -3.39 -7.88 9.82
N VAL A 185 -3.17 -8.39 8.61
CA VAL A 185 -2.24 -7.83 7.63
C VAL A 185 -2.99 -7.61 6.34
N LEU A 186 -3.08 -6.36 5.89
CA LEU A 186 -3.68 -6.03 4.60
C LEU A 186 -2.62 -6.13 3.50
N GLY A 187 -2.91 -6.88 2.43
CA GLY A 187 -2.08 -6.95 1.23
C GLY A 187 -2.82 -6.44 0.01
N LEU A 188 -2.17 -5.60 -0.82
CA LEU A 188 -2.72 -5.16 -2.10
C LEU A 188 -1.79 -5.54 -3.26
N ARG A 189 -2.33 -6.03 -4.37
CA ARG A 189 -1.55 -6.25 -5.60
C ARG A 189 -2.41 -6.22 -6.84
N PHE A 190 -1.76 -6.13 -7.99
CA PHE A 190 -2.33 -6.59 -9.24
C PHE A 190 -2.08 -8.08 -9.47
N ARG A 191 -3.03 -8.80 -10.05
CA ARG A 191 -2.94 -10.25 -10.30
C ARG A 191 -1.87 -10.64 -11.29
N LYS A 192 -1.59 -9.79 -12.28
CA LYS A 192 -0.51 -10.01 -13.25
C LYS A 192 0.77 -9.24 -12.88
N ASP A 193 0.89 -8.79 -11.64
CA ASP A 193 2.14 -8.22 -11.12
C ASP A 193 3.20 -9.30 -10.99
N TRP A 194 4.14 -9.30 -11.92
CA TRP A 194 5.24 -10.25 -11.93
C TRP A 194 6.25 -10.01 -10.79
N MET A 195 6.32 -8.80 -10.21
CA MET A 195 7.26 -8.46 -9.13
C MET A 195 6.80 -9.02 -7.79
N SER A 196 5.50 -8.99 -7.51
CA SER A 196 4.92 -9.64 -6.33
C SER A 196 5.03 -11.18 -6.38
N GLY A 197 5.04 -11.77 -7.58
CA GLY A 197 5.22 -13.21 -7.76
C GLY A 197 4.14 -14.03 -7.02
N THR A 198 4.56 -15.08 -6.30
CA THR A 198 3.69 -15.96 -5.52
C THR A 198 3.62 -15.58 -4.03
N ARG A 199 4.04 -14.36 -3.66
CA ARG A 199 4.08 -13.90 -2.26
C ARG A 199 2.73 -13.90 -1.58
N PHE A 200 1.64 -13.57 -2.27
CA PHE A 200 0.31 -13.60 -1.66
C PHE A 200 -0.07 -15.01 -1.21
N ALA A 201 0.20 -16.02 -2.04
CA ALA A 201 -0.01 -17.42 -1.63
C ALA A 201 0.90 -17.82 -0.46
N ALA A 202 2.10 -17.23 -0.35
CA ALA A 202 2.94 -17.39 0.83
C ALA A 202 2.34 -16.69 2.06
N LEU A 203 1.89 -15.43 1.95
CA LEU A 203 1.25 -14.69 3.03
C LEU A 203 0.00 -15.41 3.54
N GLU A 204 -0.86 -15.90 2.64
CA GLU A 204 -2.02 -16.73 2.98
C GLU A 204 -1.62 -17.99 3.76
N ARG A 205 -0.57 -18.70 3.31
CA ARG A 205 -0.08 -19.89 4.00
C ARG A 205 0.48 -19.58 5.38
N GLU A 206 1.24 -18.48 5.51
CA GLU A 206 1.94 -18.14 6.75
C GLU A 206 1.06 -17.47 7.80
N LEU A 207 0.07 -16.70 7.37
CA LEU A 207 -0.76 -15.86 8.26
C LEU A 207 -2.20 -16.35 8.37
N GLY A 208 -2.65 -17.23 7.46
CA GLY A 208 -4.02 -17.74 7.44
C GLY A 208 -5.06 -16.62 7.32
N ASP A 209 -6.12 -16.71 8.12
CA ASP A 209 -7.25 -15.78 8.13
C ASP A 209 -6.88 -14.34 8.54
N ARG A 210 -5.68 -14.14 9.11
CA ARG A 210 -5.16 -12.81 9.44
C ARG A 210 -4.67 -12.05 8.21
N PHE A 211 -4.44 -12.71 7.09
CA PHE A 211 -4.08 -12.02 5.86
C PHE A 211 -5.33 -11.66 5.06
N VAL A 212 -5.54 -10.35 4.88
CA VAL A 212 -6.60 -9.81 4.04
C VAL A 212 -5.99 -9.39 2.72
N GLY A 213 -6.11 -10.24 1.71
CA GLY A 213 -5.62 -9.97 0.35
C GLY A 213 -6.65 -9.25 -0.51
N VAL A 214 -6.29 -8.09 -1.05
CA VAL A 214 -7.03 -7.34 -2.09
C VAL A 214 -6.25 -7.45 -3.40
N GLU A 215 -6.89 -7.96 -4.44
CA GLU A 215 -6.25 -8.23 -5.73
C GLU A 215 -6.99 -7.56 -6.88
N PHE A 216 -6.30 -6.68 -7.60
CA PHE A 216 -6.83 -6.00 -8.78
C PHE A 216 -6.48 -6.76 -10.06
N GLU A 217 -7.37 -6.75 -11.05
CA GLU A 217 -7.08 -7.32 -12.37
C GLU A 217 -6.10 -6.44 -13.16
N GLY A 218 -5.32 -7.07 -14.05
CA GLY A 218 -4.40 -6.38 -14.96
C GLY A 218 -2.91 -6.44 -14.56
N PRO A 219 -2.03 -5.79 -15.36
CA PRO A 219 -0.56 -5.90 -15.26
C PRO A 219 0.15 -4.79 -14.46
N GLY A 220 -0.58 -4.01 -13.65
CA GLY A 220 0.01 -2.93 -12.85
C GLY A 220 0.93 -3.42 -11.73
N HIS A 221 1.55 -2.49 -11.01
CA HIS A 221 2.35 -2.79 -9.82
C HIS A 221 2.00 -1.85 -8.67
N SER A 222 2.14 -0.54 -8.85
CA SER A 222 2.10 0.41 -7.72
C SER A 222 0.67 0.86 -7.40
N VAL A 223 -0.08 0.07 -6.61
CA VAL A 223 -1.52 0.23 -6.37
C VAL A 223 -1.87 1.58 -5.72
N LEU A 224 -0.99 2.11 -4.87
CA LEU A 224 -1.26 3.33 -4.10
C LEU A 224 -0.79 4.62 -4.78
N THR A 225 0.05 4.50 -5.82
CA THR A 225 0.80 5.60 -6.43
C THR A 225 0.65 5.63 -7.96
N ARG A 226 1.57 5.05 -8.74
CA ARG A 226 1.61 5.17 -10.21
C ARG A 226 0.44 4.49 -10.90
N ASP A 227 0.15 3.24 -10.52
CA ASP A 227 -0.93 2.42 -11.09
C ASP A 227 -2.17 2.51 -10.19
N ARG A 228 -2.47 3.73 -9.72
CA ARG A 228 -3.37 3.98 -8.60
C ARG A 228 -4.72 3.30 -8.77
N ARG A 229 -5.16 2.57 -7.73
CA ARG A 229 -6.54 2.11 -7.57
C ARG A 229 -7.21 2.83 -6.41
N GLY A 230 -8.21 3.65 -6.72
CA GLY A 230 -8.94 4.42 -5.71
C GLY A 230 -9.59 3.54 -4.63
N SER A 231 -10.11 2.38 -5.02
CA SER A 231 -10.59 1.34 -4.09
C SER A 231 -9.50 0.84 -3.16
N GLY A 232 -8.34 0.45 -3.69
CA GLY A 232 -7.20 0.00 -2.88
C GLY A 232 -6.69 1.06 -1.90
N VAL A 233 -6.70 2.34 -2.30
CA VAL A 233 -6.33 3.43 -1.38
C VAL A 233 -7.33 3.54 -0.24
N ARG A 234 -8.64 3.46 -0.52
CA ARG A 234 -9.67 3.48 0.53
C ARG A 234 -9.57 2.26 1.44
N ASP A 235 -9.30 1.07 0.91
CA ASP A 235 -9.06 -0.14 1.72
C ASP A 235 -7.97 0.07 2.75
N VAL A 236 -6.87 0.72 2.34
CA VAL A 236 -5.78 1.05 3.27
C VAL A 236 -6.21 2.06 4.32
N LEU A 237 -6.91 3.13 3.92
CA LEU A 237 -7.38 4.14 4.87
C LEU A 237 -8.37 3.56 5.89
N ASP A 238 -9.32 2.73 5.43
CA ASP A 238 -10.34 2.12 6.28
C ASP A 238 -9.74 1.06 7.21
N PHE A 239 -8.76 0.30 6.73
CA PHE A 239 -7.99 -0.62 7.55
C PHE A 239 -7.21 0.12 8.66
N LEU A 240 -6.53 1.21 8.32
CA LEU A 240 -5.79 2.02 9.31
C LEU A 240 -6.74 2.62 10.35
N ASP A 241 -7.83 3.25 9.92
CA ASP A 241 -8.89 3.77 10.79
C ASP A 241 -9.39 2.71 11.78
N ALA A 242 -9.64 1.49 11.29
CA ALA A 242 -10.18 0.42 12.10
C ALA A 242 -9.20 -0.11 13.13
N LYS A 243 -7.95 -0.34 12.73
CA LYS A 243 -6.95 -0.88 13.64
C LYS A 243 -6.42 0.16 14.62
N LEU A 244 -6.39 1.44 14.26
CA LEU A 244 -5.80 2.49 15.08
C LEU A 244 -6.82 3.25 15.93
N ASP A 245 -8.03 3.48 15.42
CA ASP A 245 -9.03 4.30 16.11
C ASP A 245 -10.27 3.51 16.54
N GLY A 246 -10.32 2.21 16.23
CA GLY A 246 -11.48 1.36 16.54
C GLY A 246 -12.75 1.78 15.78
N ARG A 247 -12.60 2.56 14.70
CA ARG A 247 -13.71 2.87 13.79
C ARG A 247 -14.11 1.59 13.08
N ASP A 248 -15.40 1.27 13.00
CA ASP A 248 -15.80 0.07 12.25
C ASP A 248 -15.32 0.23 10.80
N PRO A 249 -14.46 -0.68 10.31
CA PRO A 249 -14.11 -0.64 8.90
C PRO A 249 -15.41 -0.90 8.13
N ALA A 250 -15.68 -0.10 7.11
CA ALA A 250 -16.57 -0.58 6.06
C ALA A 250 -16.02 -1.96 5.62
N PRO A 251 -16.87 -2.99 5.42
CA PRO A 251 -16.38 -4.29 5.03
C PRO A 251 -15.43 -4.12 3.83
N ILE A 252 -14.22 -4.70 3.93
CA ILE A 252 -13.29 -4.77 2.80
C ILE A 252 -13.93 -5.73 1.80
N GLU A 253 -14.83 -5.18 0.98
CA GLU A 253 -15.57 -5.93 -0.01
C GLU A 253 -14.64 -6.30 -1.16
N ARG A 254 -14.59 -7.58 -1.48
CA ARG A 254 -13.87 -8.10 -2.63
C ARG A 254 -14.39 -7.43 -3.90
N ASP A 255 -13.53 -7.25 -4.91
CA ASP A 255 -13.87 -6.57 -6.18
C ASP A 255 -15.23 -6.97 -6.77
N ALA A 256 -15.58 -8.27 -6.78
CA ALA A 256 -16.87 -8.73 -7.30
C ALA A 256 -18.10 -8.29 -6.47
N ALA A 257 -17.96 -8.19 -5.14
CA ALA A 257 -19.02 -7.69 -4.26
C ALA A 257 -19.18 -6.17 -4.38
N ARG A 258 -18.06 -5.45 -4.53
CA ARG A 258 -18.06 -4.00 -4.81
C ARG A 258 -18.65 -3.67 -6.16
N GLU A 259 -18.31 -4.45 -7.19
CA GLU A 259 -18.92 -4.36 -8.51
C GLU A 259 -20.43 -4.54 -8.40
N ALA A 260 -20.90 -5.55 -7.69
CA ALA A 260 -22.33 -5.76 -7.48
C ALA A 260 -23.01 -4.60 -6.73
N ALA A 261 -22.37 -4.05 -5.69
CA ALA A 261 -22.89 -2.91 -4.92
C ALA A 261 -22.91 -1.62 -5.75
N ALA A 262 -21.85 -1.35 -6.51
CA ALA A 262 -21.78 -0.21 -7.42
C ALA A 262 -22.83 -0.35 -8.54
N VAL A 263 -22.98 -1.53 -9.14
CA VAL A 263 -24.05 -1.81 -10.12
C VAL A 263 -25.41 -1.57 -9.50
N ALA A 264 -25.66 -2.02 -8.27
CA ALA A 264 -26.94 -1.80 -7.60
C ALA A 264 -27.23 -0.31 -7.34
N GLU A 265 -26.21 0.44 -6.88
CA GLU A 265 -26.32 1.89 -6.63
C GLU A 265 -26.49 2.69 -7.93
N LEU A 266 -25.77 2.29 -9.00
CA LEU A 266 -25.88 2.89 -10.33
C LEU A 266 -27.21 2.54 -11.01
N SER A 267 -27.71 1.31 -10.82
CA SER A 267 -29.03 0.87 -11.35
C SER A 267 -30.20 1.51 -10.60
N ALA A 268 -29.96 2.14 -9.45
CA ALA A 268 -30.97 2.93 -8.74
C ALA A 268 -31.20 4.32 -9.37
N PHE A 269 -30.34 4.76 -10.30
CA PHE A 269 -30.60 5.95 -11.09
C PHE A 269 -31.72 5.65 -12.10
N PRO A 270 -32.77 6.49 -12.17
CA PRO A 270 -34.00 6.19 -12.94
C PRO A 270 -33.81 6.12 -14.47
N VAL A 271 -32.60 6.35 -14.98
CA VAL A 271 -32.29 6.48 -16.41
C VAL A 271 -31.03 5.73 -16.83
N VAL A 272 -30.50 4.88 -15.96
CA VAL A 272 -29.23 4.19 -16.14
C VAL A 272 -29.45 2.68 -16.17
N GLU A 273 -29.08 2.04 -17.28
CA GLU A 273 -28.76 0.62 -17.31
C GLU A 273 -27.24 0.48 -17.28
N ALA A 274 -26.71 0.17 -16.10
CA ALA A 274 -25.28 -0.01 -15.91
C ALA A 274 -24.86 -1.40 -16.40
N VAL A 275 -24.07 -1.46 -17.47
CA VAL A 275 -23.46 -2.70 -17.93
C VAL A 275 -21.98 -2.62 -17.58
N VAL A 276 -21.60 -3.23 -16.45
CA VAL A 276 -20.19 -3.34 -16.08
C VAL A 276 -19.54 -4.43 -16.93
N THR A 277 -18.94 -4.05 -18.05
CA THR A 277 -18.11 -4.97 -18.83
C THR A 277 -16.70 -5.01 -18.26
N ARG A 278 -16.30 -6.19 -17.78
CA ARG A 278 -14.95 -6.49 -17.28
C ARG A 278 -13.92 -6.53 -18.42
N GLN A 279 -13.70 -5.41 -19.10
CA GLN A 279 -12.61 -5.25 -20.07
C GLN A 279 -11.81 -3.97 -19.78
N GLY A 280 -11.22 -3.90 -18.58
CA GLY A 280 -10.17 -2.94 -18.22
C GLY A 280 -10.70 -1.52 -18.00
N ASP A 281 -10.63 -1.04 -16.76
CA ASP A 281 -10.72 0.36 -16.31
C ASP A 281 -11.89 1.24 -16.82
N GLU A 282 -12.83 0.71 -17.60
CA GLU A 282 -13.96 1.44 -18.16
C GLU A 282 -15.28 0.90 -17.62
N LEU A 283 -16.08 1.79 -17.04
CA LEU A 283 -17.47 1.54 -16.66
C LEU A 283 -18.37 2.06 -17.77
N GLU A 284 -18.93 1.18 -18.61
CA GLU A 284 -19.92 1.60 -19.61
C GLU A 284 -21.29 1.78 -18.93
N VAL A 285 -21.84 2.99 -19.05
CA VAL A 285 -23.14 3.35 -18.49
C VAL A 285 -24.06 3.66 -19.65
N ILE A 286 -25.05 2.81 -19.88
CA ILE A 286 -26.03 3.02 -20.94
C ILE A 286 -27.18 3.84 -20.35
N VAL A 287 -27.51 4.96 -20.98
CA VAL A 287 -28.58 5.86 -20.55
C VAL A 287 -29.66 5.98 -21.63
N ASP A 288 -30.92 5.99 -21.22
CA ASP A 288 -32.05 6.10 -22.17
C ASP A 288 -32.26 7.55 -22.64
N ARG A 289 -31.67 8.53 -21.95
CA ARG A 289 -31.68 9.96 -22.29
C ARG A 289 -30.40 10.65 -21.86
N PRO A 290 -30.10 11.87 -22.37
CA PRO A 290 -29.00 12.67 -21.83
C PRO A 290 -29.18 12.91 -20.33
N LEU A 291 -28.08 12.78 -19.58
CA LEU A 291 -28.03 13.09 -18.15
C LEU A 291 -28.01 14.60 -17.92
N THR A 292 -28.59 15.05 -16.80
CA THR A 292 -28.34 16.41 -16.30
C THR A 292 -26.93 16.51 -15.70
N ASP A 293 -26.43 17.73 -15.52
CA ASP A 293 -25.10 17.96 -14.91
C ASP A 293 -25.01 17.35 -13.50
N ASP A 294 -26.08 17.42 -12.72
CA ASP A 294 -26.17 16.82 -11.38
C ASP A 294 -26.14 15.29 -11.43
N GLU A 295 -26.86 14.69 -12.38
CA GLU A 295 -26.88 13.24 -12.60
C GLU A 295 -25.50 12.73 -13.06
N PHE A 296 -24.86 13.44 -13.99
CA PHE A 296 -23.52 13.12 -14.47
C PHE A 296 -22.48 13.25 -13.35
N THR A 297 -22.59 14.29 -12.52
CA THR A 297 -21.70 14.50 -11.37
C THR A 297 -21.86 13.39 -10.33
N ARG A 298 -23.09 13.04 -9.97
CA ARG A 298 -23.36 11.93 -9.03
C ARG A 298 -22.90 10.59 -9.57
N LEU A 299 -23.12 10.32 -10.85
CA LEU A 299 -22.62 9.13 -11.53
C LEU A 299 -21.08 9.06 -11.45
N GLY A 300 -20.41 10.18 -11.73
CA GLY A 300 -18.96 10.30 -11.63
C GLY A 300 -18.46 10.06 -10.21
N ILE A 301 -19.16 10.57 -9.19
CA ILE A 301 -18.83 10.31 -7.78
C ILE A 301 -19.00 8.84 -7.44
N VAL A 302 -20.13 8.20 -7.77
CA VAL A 302 -20.37 6.78 -7.45
C VAL A 302 -19.36 5.88 -8.17
N ALA A 303 -19.08 6.14 -9.45
CA ALA A 303 -18.10 5.38 -10.22
C ALA A 303 -16.67 5.57 -9.70
N HIS A 304 -16.28 6.82 -9.41
CA HIS A 304 -14.95 7.14 -8.91
C HIS A 304 -14.75 6.62 -7.49
N ASP A 305 -15.72 6.87 -6.62
CA ASP A 305 -15.70 6.40 -5.25
C ASP A 305 -15.73 4.88 -5.30
N ARG A 306 -16.82 4.22 -5.68
CA ARG A 306 -16.95 2.76 -5.54
C ARG A 306 -15.92 1.97 -6.33
N LEU A 307 -15.64 2.36 -7.57
CA LEU A 307 -14.90 1.54 -8.53
C LEU A 307 -13.54 2.14 -8.94
N GLY A 308 -13.24 3.39 -8.59
CA GLY A 308 -11.97 4.02 -8.95
C GLY A 308 -11.83 4.31 -10.45
N VAL A 309 -12.92 4.27 -11.22
CA VAL A 309 -12.94 4.46 -12.67
C VAL A 309 -13.77 5.68 -13.05
N ARG A 310 -13.58 6.21 -14.26
CA ARG A 310 -14.52 7.17 -14.85
C ARG A 310 -15.58 6.40 -15.67
N PRO A 311 -16.86 6.78 -15.57
CA PRO A 311 -17.90 6.18 -16.40
C PRO A 311 -17.79 6.69 -17.86
N ASP A 312 -17.85 5.78 -18.83
CA ASP A 312 -18.15 6.07 -20.23
C ASP A 312 -19.67 6.03 -20.43
N VAL A 313 -20.29 7.19 -20.60
CA VAL A 313 -21.75 7.31 -20.69
C VAL A 313 -22.19 7.27 -22.15
N ARG A 314 -23.03 6.30 -22.51
CA ARG A 314 -23.57 6.14 -23.87
C ARG A 314 -25.08 6.18 -23.90
N LEU A 315 -25.62 6.87 -24.90
CA LEU A 315 -27.05 6.85 -25.17
C LEU A 315 -27.45 5.53 -25.80
N ARG A 316 -28.50 4.91 -25.27
CA ARG A 316 -29.15 3.75 -25.89
C ARG A 316 -29.64 4.16 -27.29
N ARG A 317 -29.13 3.48 -28.32
CA ARG A 317 -29.56 3.68 -29.71
C ARG A 317 -30.92 3.04 -29.96
#